data_AF-A0A954GVR8-F1
#
_entry.id   AF-A0A954GVR8-F1
#
_cell.length_a   1.000
_cell.length_b   1.000
_cell.length_c   1.000
_cell.angle_alpha   90.00
_cell.angle_beta   90.00
_cell.angle_gamma   90.00
#
_symmetry.space_group_name_H-M   'P 1'
#
loop_
_entity.id
_entity.type
_entity.pdbx_description
1 polymer ?
#
loop_
_entity_poly.entity_id
_entity_poly.type
_entity_poly.pdbx_seq_one_letter_code
_entity_poly.pdbx_strand_id
1 'polypeptide(L)'
;MEKARASERPYYRRAWFWAVMPVAFIAISLVIAGLVAGNRLERQMAEIRLAGLPIGFADLDEFYVLPEGTADTTTLWIEAINVAAAIRLDDTTRTLPFIGEGDLPRANEDWDQIELAQQFLKTHEAALRIIHQAADAGGAARFPVQLSAGPNAVLSSAFESRQVARLLQLEAAVFARTNRHDRALKSTLAIHAVSSALQAEPVLLTHLMRIAISAMASNQAVELAQQGHWNDSQLAQLQRAADIDFLKELKRALCTERAFSVSIVQSAGLGPLGRSNASTYLQLSKPVIDATDQGWDQTIAAAAEQAAEIRRLSTNRSMSRWFNLSASMLIPGANEAVSTVARNVAMQRAAILALAAIRYQKARQVPPTTIAELTSLIPELANAGDVSIDPFTNQPFRLRWDDSQLTIYSLGPNQTDDQGSVQMKEASIVPLDIGYSILCP
;
A
#
# COMPACT_ATOMS: atom_id res chain seq x y z
N MET A 1 55.25 -82.50 -7.68
CA MET A 1 53.92 -82.35 -7.05
C MET A 1 53.79 -80.90 -6.62
N GLU A 2 53.16 -80.10 -7.46
CA GLU A 2 52.97 -78.66 -7.29
C GLU A 2 51.47 -78.42 -7.10
N LYS A 3 51.07 -77.87 -5.95
CA LYS A 3 49.72 -77.29 -5.78
C LYS A 3 49.84 -75.98 -5.01
N ALA A 4 49.48 -74.93 -5.74
CA ALA A 4 49.52 -73.53 -5.36
C ALA A 4 48.66 -73.21 -4.13
N ARG A 5 49.19 -72.35 -3.24
CA ARG A 5 48.42 -71.63 -2.22
C ARG A 5 47.65 -70.50 -2.90
N ALA A 6 46.33 -70.61 -2.94
CA ALA A 6 45.46 -69.51 -3.35
C ALA A 6 45.50 -68.39 -2.30
N SER A 7 45.87 -67.19 -2.73
CA SER A 7 45.75 -65.96 -1.94
C SER A 7 44.32 -65.41 -2.08
N GLU A 8 43.46 -65.62 -1.08
CA GLU A 8 42.19 -64.89 -1.03
C GLU A 8 42.42 -63.53 -0.35
N ARG A 9 42.49 -62.49 -1.19
CA ARG A 9 42.63 -61.09 -0.79
C ARG A 9 41.37 -60.64 -0.02
N PRO A 10 41.50 -59.87 1.08
CA PRO A 10 40.38 -59.55 1.95
C PRO A 10 39.32 -58.69 1.24
N TYR A 11 38.06 -59.10 1.39
CA TYR A 11 36.81 -58.53 0.87
C TYR A 11 36.58 -57.03 1.20
N TYR A 12 37.39 -56.45 2.09
CA TYR A 12 37.22 -55.08 2.62
C TYR A 12 37.48 -53.94 1.62
N ARG A 13 38.16 -54.18 0.48
CA ARG A 13 38.40 -53.13 -0.53
C ARG A 13 37.17 -52.73 -1.35
N ARG A 14 36.09 -53.53 -1.33
CA ARG A 14 34.84 -53.23 -2.05
C ARG A 14 33.78 -52.54 -1.19
N ALA A 15 33.88 -52.61 0.14
CA ALA A 15 32.90 -52.01 1.04
C ALA A 15 32.90 -50.46 0.97
N TRP A 16 34.07 -49.83 0.83
CA TRP A 16 34.18 -48.38 0.64
C TRP A 16 33.58 -47.92 -0.70
N PHE A 17 33.70 -48.72 -1.76
CA PHE A 17 33.10 -48.41 -3.06
C PHE A 17 31.57 -48.34 -2.98
N TRP A 18 30.94 -49.27 -2.25
CA TRP A 18 29.50 -49.25 -1.99
C TRP A 18 29.04 -48.14 -1.03
N ALA A 19 29.94 -47.60 -0.20
CA ALA A 19 29.66 -46.43 0.64
C ALA A 19 29.86 -45.09 -0.10
N VAL A 20 30.78 -45.01 -1.06
CA VAL A 20 31.08 -43.79 -1.85
C VAL A 20 30.09 -43.59 -2.98
N MET A 21 29.60 -44.65 -3.62
CA MET A 21 28.64 -44.57 -4.73
C MET A 21 27.36 -43.78 -4.37
N PRO A 22 26.68 -44.05 -3.24
CA PRO A 22 25.51 -43.28 -2.82
C PRO A 22 25.83 -41.81 -2.56
N VAL A 23 26.98 -41.52 -1.95
CA VAL A 23 27.41 -40.15 -1.65
C VAL A 23 27.72 -39.39 -2.94
N ALA A 24 28.42 -40.02 -3.89
CA ALA A 24 28.72 -39.45 -5.20
C ALA A 24 27.43 -39.25 -6.02
N PHE A 25 26.49 -40.19 -5.96
CA PHE A 25 25.18 -40.06 -6.62
C PHE A 25 24.36 -38.90 -6.04
N ILE A 26 24.34 -38.76 -4.71
CA ILE A 26 23.69 -37.62 -4.04
C ILE A 26 24.37 -36.31 -4.45
N ALA A 27 25.71 -36.26 -4.46
CA ALA A 27 26.46 -35.08 -4.87
C ALA A 27 26.18 -34.69 -6.33
N ILE A 28 26.21 -35.65 -7.25
CA ILE A 28 25.87 -35.43 -8.67
C ILE A 28 24.41 -34.97 -8.81
N SER A 29 23.48 -35.59 -8.07
CA SER A 29 22.06 -35.19 -8.09
C SER A 29 21.85 -33.77 -7.59
N LEU A 30 22.56 -33.35 -6.54
CA LEU A 30 22.53 -31.97 -6.04
C LEU A 30 23.15 -30.99 -7.04
N VAL A 31 24.22 -31.37 -7.73
CA VAL A 31 24.82 -30.57 -8.81
C VAL A 31 23.85 -30.41 -9.98
N ILE A 32 23.25 -31.49 -10.46
CA ILE A 32 22.25 -31.45 -11.54
C ILE A 32 21.04 -30.60 -11.13
N ALA A 33 20.51 -30.80 -9.93
CA ALA A 33 19.40 -30.00 -9.40
C ALA A 33 19.77 -28.51 -9.33
N GLY A 34 21.00 -28.18 -8.91
CA GLY A 34 21.50 -26.80 -8.88
C GLY A 34 21.70 -26.17 -10.25
N LEU A 35 22.10 -26.95 -11.26
CA LEU A 35 22.21 -26.50 -12.65
C LEU A 35 20.83 -26.27 -13.27
N VAL A 36 19.88 -27.18 -13.05
CA VAL A 36 18.50 -27.03 -13.54
C VAL A 36 17.81 -25.83 -12.89
N ALA A 37 17.94 -25.67 -11.57
CA ALA A 37 17.40 -24.52 -10.84
C ALA A 37 18.04 -23.20 -11.29
N GLY A 38 19.36 -23.20 -11.51
CA GLY A 38 20.08 -22.05 -12.05
C GLY A 38 19.59 -21.66 -13.44
N ASN A 39 19.56 -22.60 -14.38
CA ASN A 39 19.10 -22.33 -15.75
C ASN A 39 17.65 -21.84 -15.79
N ARG A 40 16.79 -22.33 -14.90
CA ARG A 40 15.40 -21.86 -14.79
C ARG A 40 15.35 -20.42 -14.27
N LEU A 41 16.06 -20.13 -13.19
CA LEU A 41 16.11 -18.79 -12.60
C LEU A 41 16.66 -17.76 -13.61
N GLU A 42 17.75 -18.08 -14.29
CA GLU A 42 18.35 -17.20 -15.31
C GLU A 42 17.37 -16.89 -16.45
N ARG A 43 16.59 -17.88 -16.93
CA ARG A 43 15.56 -17.65 -17.95
C ARG A 43 14.48 -16.67 -17.47
N GLN A 44 13.97 -16.88 -16.25
CA GLN A 44 12.96 -15.99 -15.67
C GLN A 44 13.50 -14.57 -15.45
N MET A 45 14.73 -14.45 -14.95
CA MET A 45 15.38 -13.16 -14.76
C MET A 45 15.64 -12.45 -16.11
N ALA A 46 16.02 -13.19 -17.15
CA ALA A 46 16.19 -12.64 -18.50
C ALA A 46 14.86 -12.12 -19.07
N GLU A 47 13.76 -12.85 -18.90
CA GLU A 47 12.42 -12.39 -19.30
C GLU A 47 12.02 -11.09 -18.59
N ILE A 48 12.28 -10.99 -17.29
CA ILE A 48 11.97 -9.79 -16.49
C ILE A 48 12.82 -8.60 -16.94
N ARG A 49 14.12 -8.81 -17.18
CA ARG A 49 15.03 -7.77 -17.68
C ARG A 49 14.64 -7.31 -19.08
N LEU A 50 14.22 -8.22 -19.97
CA LEU A 50 13.70 -7.88 -21.30
C LEU A 50 12.42 -7.03 -21.22
N ALA A 51 11.61 -7.22 -20.18
CA ALA A 51 10.44 -6.38 -19.90
C ALA A 51 10.79 -5.02 -19.26
N GLY A 52 12.08 -4.71 -19.04
CA GLY A 52 12.53 -3.46 -18.43
C GLY A 52 12.23 -3.34 -16.93
N LEU A 53 11.99 -4.47 -16.25
CA LEU A 53 11.66 -4.51 -14.83
C LEU A 53 12.89 -4.88 -13.99
N PRO A 54 12.98 -4.41 -12.73
CA PRO A 54 14.12 -4.70 -11.87
C PRO A 54 14.15 -6.19 -11.50
N ILE A 55 15.35 -6.76 -11.40
CA ILE A 55 15.55 -8.16 -10.99
C ILE A 55 16.34 -8.29 -9.69
N GLY A 56 16.99 -7.22 -9.22
CA GLY A 56 17.56 -7.17 -7.88
C GLY A 56 17.88 -5.77 -7.37
N PHE A 57 18.53 -5.69 -6.20
CA PHE A 57 18.82 -4.43 -5.51
C PHE A 57 19.58 -3.40 -6.35
N ALA A 58 20.52 -3.84 -7.19
CA ALA A 58 21.29 -2.95 -8.05
C ALA A 58 20.41 -2.26 -9.10
N ASP A 59 19.43 -2.98 -9.66
CA ASP A 59 18.52 -2.41 -10.66
C ASP A 59 17.45 -1.51 -10.01
N LEU A 60 17.20 -1.64 -8.69
CA LEU A 60 16.19 -0.84 -8.00
C LEU A 60 16.57 0.65 -7.95
N ASP A 61 17.84 0.97 -7.72
CA ASP A 61 18.30 2.37 -7.69
C ASP A 61 18.18 3.02 -9.09
N GLU A 62 18.37 2.24 -10.17
CA GLU A 62 18.16 2.66 -11.57
C GLU A 62 16.68 2.77 -11.96
N PHE A 63 15.84 1.88 -11.40
CA PHE A 63 14.39 1.88 -11.61
C PHE A 63 13.70 3.00 -10.83
N TYR A 64 14.25 3.40 -9.69
CA TYR A 64 13.75 4.51 -8.89
C TYR A 64 14.18 5.85 -9.49
N VAL A 65 13.44 6.31 -10.49
CA VAL A 65 13.65 7.61 -11.15
C VAL A 65 12.36 8.40 -11.20
N LEU A 66 12.47 9.72 -11.22
CA LEU A 66 11.33 10.60 -11.46
C LEU A 66 10.85 10.43 -12.91
N PRO A 67 9.53 10.48 -13.18
CA PRO A 67 9.02 10.49 -14.54
C PRO A 67 9.56 11.70 -15.32
N GLU A 68 9.94 11.47 -16.58
CA GLU A 68 10.49 12.51 -17.46
C GLU A 68 9.51 13.70 -17.57
N GLY A 69 10.06 14.92 -17.57
CA GLY A 69 9.28 16.15 -17.65
C GLY A 69 8.57 16.57 -16.36
N THR A 70 8.74 15.82 -15.26
CA THR A 70 8.18 16.20 -13.96
C THR A 70 9.11 17.14 -13.21
N ALA A 71 8.55 18.24 -12.66
CA ALA A 71 9.30 19.13 -11.78
C ALA A 71 9.75 18.37 -10.51
N ASP A 72 11.05 18.43 -10.20
CA ASP A 72 11.62 17.80 -9.02
C ASP A 72 11.43 18.71 -7.80
N THR A 73 10.58 18.27 -6.86
CA THR A 73 10.31 18.96 -5.59
C THR A 73 10.88 18.23 -4.38
N THR A 74 11.83 17.31 -4.60
CA THR A 74 12.48 16.50 -3.56
C THR A 74 13.01 17.35 -2.41
N THR A 75 13.74 18.42 -2.70
CA THR A 75 14.36 19.26 -1.65
C THR A 75 13.30 19.94 -0.78
N LEU A 76 12.21 20.41 -1.39
CA LEU A 76 11.10 21.06 -0.67
C LEU A 76 10.41 20.06 0.26
N TRP A 77 10.15 18.84 -0.21
CA TRP A 77 9.52 17.80 0.59
C TRP A 77 10.42 17.29 1.71
N ILE A 78 11.72 17.13 1.47
CA ILE A 78 12.67 16.76 2.54
C ILE A 78 12.68 17.83 3.64
N GLU A 79 12.72 19.11 3.27
CA GLU A 79 12.67 20.20 4.25
C GLU A 79 11.35 20.17 5.04
N ALA A 80 10.21 20.07 4.35
CA ALA A 80 8.88 20.00 4.96
C ALA A 80 8.72 18.82 5.93
N ILE A 81 9.22 17.64 5.55
CA ILE A 81 9.19 16.43 6.38
C ILE A 81 10.08 16.61 7.60
N ASN A 82 11.32 17.11 7.43
CA ASN A 82 12.25 17.31 8.52
C ASN A 82 11.72 18.31 9.56
N VAL A 83 11.15 19.44 9.13
CA VAL A 83 10.58 20.42 10.07
C VAL A 83 9.38 19.87 10.82
N ALA A 84 8.54 19.05 10.18
CA ALA A 84 7.42 18.37 10.84
C ALA A 84 7.91 17.31 11.84
N ALA A 85 8.88 16.48 11.44
CA ALA A 85 9.45 15.43 12.27
C ALA A 85 10.24 15.97 13.48
N ALA A 86 10.73 17.21 13.40
CA ALA A 86 11.43 17.88 14.50
C ALA A 86 10.49 18.37 15.62
N ILE A 87 9.18 18.48 15.37
CA ILE A 87 8.21 18.94 16.38
C ILE A 87 8.15 17.93 17.54
N ARG A 88 8.13 18.46 18.77
CA ARG A 88 8.04 17.68 20.00
C ARG A 88 6.80 18.10 20.75
N LEU A 89 6.03 17.13 21.23
CA LEU A 89 4.82 17.34 22.00
C LEU A 89 5.12 17.21 23.49
N ASP A 90 4.73 18.23 24.25
CA ASP A 90 4.63 18.19 25.71
C ASP A 90 3.33 17.50 26.16
N ASP A 91 3.16 17.33 27.48
CA ASP A 91 2.00 16.63 28.05
C ASP A 91 0.67 17.29 27.69
N THR A 92 0.65 18.62 27.50
CA THR A 92 -0.57 19.36 27.13
C THR A 92 -0.91 19.20 25.66
N THR A 93 0.07 19.31 24.77
CA THR A 93 -0.11 19.20 23.32
C THR A 93 -0.38 17.75 22.88
N ARG A 94 0.00 16.75 23.70
CA ARG A 94 -0.38 15.35 23.49
C ARG A 94 -1.88 15.10 23.63
N THR A 95 -2.64 15.97 24.26
CA THR A 95 -4.10 15.80 24.36
C THR A 95 -4.83 16.27 23.10
N LEU A 96 -4.14 16.91 22.15
CA LEU A 96 -4.74 17.42 20.91
C LEU A 96 -5.03 16.28 19.92
N PRO A 97 -6.10 16.40 19.11
CA PRO A 97 -6.41 15.42 18.08
C PRO A 97 -5.38 15.39 16.95
N PHE A 98 -5.32 14.24 16.27
CA PHE A 98 -4.42 13.92 15.14
C PHE A 98 -2.93 13.85 15.47
N ILE A 99 -2.37 14.87 16.13
CA ILE A 99 -0.96 14.93 16.50
C ILE A 99 -0.67 14.16 17.78
N GLY A 100 -1.64 14.09 18.69
CA GLY A 100 -1.55 13.39 19.97
C GLY A 100 -2.52 12.22 20.07
N GLU A 101 -3.05 12.02 21.27
CA GLU A 101 -3.96 10.95 21.66
C GLU A 101 -5.41 11.43 21.86
N GLY A 102 -5.67 12.72 21.63
CA GLY A 102 -7.01 13.28 21.72
C GLY A 102 -7.93 12.84 20.59
N ASP A 103 -9.22 12.79 20.88
CA ASP A 103 -10.26 12.63 19.88
C ASP A 103 -10.73 13.99 19.37
N LEU A 104 -11.03 14.08 18.06
CA LEU A 104 -11.69 15.26 17.50
C LEU A 104 -13.18 15.17 17.86
N PRO A 105 -13.77 16.18 18.54
CA PRO A 105 -15.20 16.20 18.81
C PRO A 105 -16.01 16.26 17.52
N ARG A 106 -17.24 15.74 17.53
CA ARG A 106 -18.13 15.80 16.35
C ARG A 106 -18.41 17.24 15.96
N ALA A 107 -18.73 17.47 14.70
CA ALA A 107 -18.90 18.82 14.15
C ALA A 107 -19.90 19.71 14.93
N ASN A 108 -20.92 19.11 15.55
CA ASN A 108 -21.95 19.77 16.35
C ASN A 108 -21.64 19.85 17.86
N GLU A 109 -20.53 19.27 18.32
CA GLU A 109 -20.07 19.29 19.71
C GLU A 109 -19.04 20.40 19.91
N ASP A 110 -18.97 20.96 21.11
CA ASP A 110 -17.95 21.95 21.46
C ASP A 110 -16.55 21.33 21.45
N TRP A 111 -15.55 22.13 21.05
CA TRP A 111 -14.14 21.70 21.06
C TRP A 111 -13.34 22.50 22.08
N ASP A 112 -13.34 22.02 23.32
CA ASP A 112 -12.71 22.67 24.48
C ASP A 112 -11.22 23.01 24.26
N GLN A 113 -10.53 22.24 23.41
CA GLN A 113 -9.10 22.41 23.15
C GLN A 113 -8.80 23.26 21.91
N ILE A 114 -9.80 23.90 21.27
CA ILE A 114 -9.58 24.65 20.03
C ILE A 114 -8.56 25.78 20.19
N GLU A 115 -8.54 26.44 21.35
CA GLU A 115 -7.60 27.52 21.67
C GLU A 115 -6.16 26.99 21.80
N LEU A 116 -6.00 25.83 22.44
CA LEU A 116 -4.72 25.12 22.53
C LEU A 116 -4.24 24.69 21.13
N ALA A 117 -5.14 24.16 20.30
CA ALA A 117 -4.84 23.79 18.91
C ALA A 117 -4.40 25.01 18.08
N GLN A 118 -5.10 26.13 18.20
CA GLN A 118 -4.74 27.39 17.54
C GLN A 118 -3.36 27.90 17.99
N GLN A 119 -3.09 27.85 19.30
CA GLN A 119 -1.81 28.29 19.85
C GLN A 119 -0.66 27.37 19.40
N PHE A 120 -0.90 26.06 19.34
CA PHE A 120 0.06 25.09 18.81
C PHE A 120 0.38 25.38 17.34
N LEU A 121 -0.64 25.52 16.48
CA LEU A 121 -0.46 25.83 15.05
C LEU A 121 0.27 27.16 14.86
N LYS A 122 -0.05 28.18 15.66
CA LYS A 122 0.63 29.49 15.64
C LYS A 122 2.10 29.38 16.02
N THR A 123 2.42 28.57 17.02
CA THR A 123 3.81 28.31 17.44
C THR A 123 4.62 27.64 16.31
N HIS A 124 3.96 26.83 15.48
CA HIS A 124 4.57 26.10 14.37
C HIS A 124 4.26 26.68 12.98
N GLU A 125 3.86 27.96 12.90
CA GLU A 125 3.45 28.60 11.63
C GLU A 125 4.56 28.55 10.57
N ALA A 126 5.83 28.69 10.99
CA ALA A 126 6.97 28.61 10.07
C ALA A 126 7.08 27.22 9.41
N ALA A 127 6.88 26.14 10.17
CA ALA A 127 6.89 24.78 9.65
C ALA A 127 5.71 24.54 8.69
N LEU A 128 4.50 24.99 9.08
CA LEU A 128 3.31 24.92 8.22
C LEU A 128 3.52 25.67 6.90
N ARG A 129 4.20 26.83 6.91
CA ARG A 129 4.49 27.59 5.70
C ARG A 129 5.40 26.82 4.74
N ILE A 130 6.43 26.14 5.25
CA ILE A 130 7.33 25.28 4.46
C ILE A 130 6.54 24.10 3.87
N ILE A 131 5.68 23.47 4.67
CA ILE A 131 4.81 22.37 4.22
C ILE A 131 3.89 22.83 3.08
N HIS A 132 3.20 23.97 3.26
CA HIS A 132 2.32 24.52 2.22
C HIS A 132 3.10 24.94 0.98
N GLN A 133 4.32 25.45 1.12
CA GLN A 133 5.18 25.77 -0.02
C GLN A 133 5.55 24.52 -0.83
N ALA A 134 5.88 23.41 -0.16
CA ALA A 134 6.14 22.14 -0.82
C ALA A 134 4.88 21.59 -1.53
N ALA A 135 3.72 21.69 -0.89
CA ALA A 135 2.44 21.28 -1.46
C ALA A 135 2.05 22.12 -2.70
N ASP A 136 2.19 23.45 -2.62
CA ASP A 136 1.84 24.38 -3.70
C ASP A 136 2.78 24.26 -4.92
N ALA A 137 4.03 23.82 -4.71
CA ALA A 137 5.00 23.66 -5.79
C ALA A 137 4.63 22.55 -6.80
N GLY A 138 3.83 21.57 -6.38
CA GLY A 138 3.47 20.41 -7.20
C GLY A 138 4.67 19.53 -7.56
N GLY A 139 4.62 18.86 -8.72
CA GLY A 139 5.70 18.01 -9.20
C GLY A 139 5.80 16.65 -8.48
N ALA A 140 6.98 16.05 -8.48
CA ALA A 140 7.27 14.76 -7.85
C ALA A 140 8.56 14.81 -7.04
N ALA A 141 8.67 13.92 -6.06
CA ALA A 141 9.83 13.79 -5.19
C ALA A 141 10.46 12.40 -5.31
N ARG A 142 11.79 12.36 -5.23
CA ARG A 142 12.62 11.15 -5.17
C ARG A 142 13.52 11.24 -3.94
N PHE A 143 13.05 10.69 -2.83
CA PHE A 143 13.79 10.73 -1.58
C PHE A 143 15.08 9.91 -1.67
N PRO A 144 16.15 10.34 -0.95
CA PRO A 144 17.48 9.74 -1.04
C PRO A 144 17.54 8.42 -0.25
N VAL A 145 16.88 7.38 -0.78
CA VAL A 145 16.91 6.02 -0.24
C VAL A 145 17.98 5.22 -0.97
N GLN A 146 18.88 4.59 -0.22
CA GLN A 146 19.86 3.65 -0.77
C GLN A 146 19.24 2.25 -0.83
N LEU A 147 18.59 1.89 -1.95
CA LEU A 147 17.89 0.60 -2.06
C LEU A 147 18.86 -0.57 -2.17
N SER A 148 20.07 -0.31 -2.65
CA SER A 148 21.20 -1.25 -2.60
C SER A 148 21.56 -1.73 -1.19
N ALA A 149 21.15 -1.03 -0.13
CA ALA A 149 21.31 -1.47 1.26
C ALA A 149 20.32 -2.60 1.67
N GLY A 150 19.36 -2.95 0.80
CA GLY A 150 18.41 -4.05 1.03
C GLY A 150 17.58 -3.84 2.30
N PRO A 151 17.44 -4.84 3.19
CA PRO A 151 16.71 -4.70 4.46
C PRO A 151 17.21 -3.60 5.41
N ASN A 152 18.43 -3.10 5.20
CA ASN A 152 18.99 -2.01 6.00
C ASN A 152 18.72 -0.62 5.40
N ALA A 153 17.99 -0.53 4.28
CA ALA A 153 17.63 0.74 3.67
C ALA A 153 16.76 1.57 4.64
N VAL A 154 17.12 2.84 4.81
CA VAL A 154 16.43 3.77 5.72
C VAL A 154 15.35 4.51 4.95
N LEU A 155 14.09 4.37 5.39
CA LEU A 155 12.90 4.91 4.73
C LEU A 155 12.29 6.11 5.49
N SER A 156 13.13 6.92 6.15
CA SER A 156 12.67 7.98 7.07
C SER A 156 11.65 8.92 6.44
N SER A 157 11.91 9.42 5.23
CA SER A 157 11.03 10.38 4.56
C SER A 157 9.60 9.84 4.39
N ALA A 158 9.44 8.56 4.05
CA ALA A 158 8.12 7.96 3.92
C ALA A 158 7.39 7.88 5.27
N PHE A 159 8.04 7.36 6.32
CA PHE A 159 7.42 7.23 7.63
C PHE A 159 7.11 8.58 8.30
N GLU A 160 8.01 9.55 8.16
CA GLU A 160 7.87 10.88 8.74
C GLU A 160 6.87 11.76 7.98
N SER A 161 6.59 11.47 6.70
CA SER A 161 5.50 12.12 5.93
C SER A 161 4.14 12.03 6.61
N ARG A 162 3.91 11.00 7.43
CA ARG A 162 2.69 10.90 8.24
C ARG A 162 2.54 12.07 9.22
N GLN A 163 3.63 12.62 9.75
CA GLN A 163 3.56 13.76 10.66
C GLN A 163 3.13 15.04 9.95
N VAL A 164 3.58 15.23 8.69
CA VAL A 164 3.09 16.32 7.84
C VAL A 164 1.56 16.23 7.68
N ALA A 165 1.05 15.05 7.34
CA ALA A 165 -0.39 14.81 7.21
C ALA A 165 -1.16 15.09 8.50
N ARG A 166 -0.66 14.65 9.66
CA ARG A 166 -1.28 14.88 10.98
C ARG A 166 -1.36 16.37 11.35
N LEU A 167 -0.30 17.14 11.09
CA LEU A 167 -0.29 18.59 11.31
C LEU A 167 -1.34 19.29 10.43
N LEU A 168 -1.42 18.90 9.16
CA LEU A 168 -2.40 19.44 8.21
C LEU A 168 -3.84 19.06 8.55
N GLN A 169 -4.09 17.87 9.11
CA GLN A 169 -5.42 17.49 9.62
C GLN A 169 -5.85 18.41 10.78
N LEU A 170 -4.96 18.63 11.75
CA LEU A 170 -5.24 19.55 12.85
C LEU A 170 -5.50 20.97 12.34
N GLU A 171 -4.67 21.44 11.40
CA GLU A 171 -4.84 22.76 10.77
C GLU A 171 -6.18 22.89 10.04
N ALA A 172 -6.56 21.88 9.24
CA ALA A 172 -7.83 21.84 8.54
C ALA A 172 -9.03 21.86 9.50
N ALA A 173 -8.98 21.06 10.58
CA ALA A 173 -10.02 21.01 11.58
C ALA A 173 -10.21 22.36 12.30
N VAL A 174 -9.12 23.03 12.68
CA VAL A 174 -9.17 24.38 13.29
C VAL A 174 -9.75 25.40 12.33
N PHE A 175 -9.34 25.39 11.06
CA PHE A 175 -9.87 26.32 10.06
C PHE A 175 -11.35 26.07 9.76
N ALA A 176 -11.79 24.82 9.71
CA ALA A 176 -13.19 24.49 9.51
C ALA A 176 -14.07 25.03 10.64
N ARG A 177 -13.63 24.87 11.90
CA ARG A 177 -14.34 25.35 13.10
C ARG A 177 -14.38 26.87 13.23
N THR A 178 -13.45 27.57 12.58
CA THR A 178 -13.36 29.04 12.58
C THR A 178 -13.92 29.68 11.32
N ASN A 179 -14.75 28.95 10.55
CA ASN A 179 -15.39 29.41 9.31
C ASN A 179 -14.39 29.88 8.23
N ARG A 180 -13.18 29.32 8.21
CA ARG A 180 -12.14 29.60 7.20
C ARG A 180 -12.00 28.43 6.23
N HIS A 181 -13.09 28.10 5.54
CA HIS A 181 -13.20 26.91 4.68
C HIS A 181 -12.18 26.87 3.53
N ASP A 182 -11.81 28.00 2.94
CA ASP A 182 -10.75 28.04 1.90
C ASP A 182 -9.40 27.57 2.44
N ARG A 183 -9.10 27.89 3.70
CA ARG A 183 -7.87 27.46 4.37
C ARG A 183 -7.95 26.00 4.75
N ALA A 184 -9.11 25.53 5.21
CA ALA A 184 -9.34 24.11 5.48
C ALA A 184 -9.17 23.27 4.20
N LEU A 185 -9.75 23.71 3.07
CA LEU A 185 -9.54 23.10 1.75
C LEU A 185 -8.05 23.01 1.40
N LYS A 186 -7.32 24.13 1.55
CA LYS A 186 -5.90 24.16 1.24
C LYS A 186 -5.12 23.13 2.07
N SER A 187 -5.38 23.05 3.38
CA SER A 187 -4.74 22.07 4.26
C SER A 187 -5.10 20.63 3.88
N THR A 188 -6.36 20.34 3.54
CA THR A 188 -6.78 19.00 3.08
C THR A 188 -6.12 18.62 1.74
N LEU A 189 -6.05 19.54 0.78
CA LEU A 189 -5.34 19.30 -0.49
C LEU A 189 -3.85 19.08 -0.27
N ALA A 190 -3.23 19.76 0.69
CA ALA A 190 -1.83 19.55 1.04
C ALA A 190 -1.57 18.14 1.61
N ILE A 191 -2.56 17.48 2.25
CA ILE A 191 -2.43 16.07 2.67
C ILE A 191 -2.35 15.15 1.44
N HIS A 192 -3.18 15.41 0.42
CA HIS A 192 -3.04 14.69 -0.86
C HIS A 192 -1.69 14.98 -1.53
N ALA A 193 -1.18 16.22 -1.45
CA ALA A 193 0.12 16.57 -2.03
C ALA A 193 1.28 15.80 -1.39
N VAL A 194 1.31 15.64 -0.06
CA VAL A 194 2.35 14.81 0.60
C VAL A 194 2.18 13.33 0.30
N SER A 195 0.95 12.83 0.10
CA SER A 195 0.72 11.48 -0.44
C SER A 195 1.34 11.35 -1.84
N SER A 196 1.07 12.30 -2.73
CA SER A 196 1.62 12.32 -4.10
C SER A 196 3.14 12.44 -4.14
N ALA A 197 3.78 13.09 -3.17
CA ALA A 197 5.25 13.15 -3.06
C ALA A 197 5.87 11.75 -2.91
N LEU A 198 5.15 10.81 -2.30
CA LEU A 198 5.56 9.41 -2.18
C LEU A 198 5.27 8.58 -3.44
N GLN A 199 4.85 9.20 -4.54
CA GLN A 199 4.45 8.46 -5.74
C GLN A 199 5.62 7.75 -6.43
N ALA A 200 6.83 8.28 -6.42
CA ALA A 200 7.95 7.60 -7.07
C ALA A 200 8.56 6.49 -6.19
N GLU A 201 8.22 6.46 -4.89
CA GLU A 201 8.81 5.52 -3.94
C GLU A 201 8.60 4.06 -4.39
N PRO A 202 9.68 3.28 -4.49
CA PRO A 202 9.62 2.01 -5.21
C PRO A 202 9.16 0.85 -4.34
N VAL A 203 9.34 0.87 -3.02
CA VAL A 203 9.10 -0.32 -2.18
C VAL A 203 7.64 -0.45 -1.74
N LEU A 204 7.17 -1.68 -1.52
CA LEU A 204 5.79 -1.94 -1.12
C LEU A 204 5.42 -1.28 0.21
N LEU A 205 6.35 -1.23 1.15
CA LEU A 205 6.13 -0.63 2.47
C LEU A 205 5.84 0.87 2.41
N THR A 206 6.55 1.63 1.57
CA THR A 206 6.30 3.07 1.38
C THR A 206 5.00 3.30 0.61
N HIS A 207 4.63 2.40 -0.30
CA HIS A 207 3.31 2.43 -0.94
C HIS A 207 2.15 2.29 0.07
N LEU A 208 2.26 1.38 1.04
CA LEU A 208 1.26 1.25 2.12
C LEU A 208 1.16 2.53 2.96
N MET A 209 2.28 3.21 3.22
CA MET A 209 2.29 4.49 3.91
C MET A 209 1.55 5.57 3.11
N ARG A 210 1.82 5.65 1.80
CA ARG A 210 1.16 6.60 0.91
C ARG A 210 -0.36 6.44 0.91
N ILE A 211 -0.82 5.19 0.82
CA ILE A 211 -2.25 4.86 0.86
C ILE A 211 -2.87 5.31 2.19
N ALA A 212 -2.19 5.06 3.31
CA ALA A 212 -2.68 5.50 4.62
C ALA A 212 -2.81 7.04 4.70
N ILE A 213 -1.84 7.78 4.17
CA ILE A 213 -1.89 9.25 4.10
C ILE A 213 -3.03 9.72 3.18
N SER A 214 -3.25 9.05 2.04
CA SER A 214 -4.37 9.37 1.16
C SER A 214 -5.72 9.11 1.84
N ALA A 215 -5.84 8.04 2.62
CA ALA A 215 -7.06 7.74 3.38
C ALA A 215 -7.34 8.80 4.46
N MET A 216 -6.29 9.31 5.15
CA MET A 216 -6.41 10.43 6.07
C MET A 216 -7.01 11.67 5.39
N ALA A 217 -6.57 11.98 4.17
CA ALA A 217 -7.08 13.10 3.38
C ALA A 217 -8.55 12.90 2.97
N SER A 218 -8.89 11.72 2.44
CA SER A 218 -10.25 11.38 2.02
C SER A 218 -11.25 11.42 3.18
N ASN A 219 -10.89 10.86 4.34
CA ASN A 219 -11.72 10.93 5.55
C ASN A 219 -11.96 12.39 5.96
N GLN A 220 -10.89 13.18 6.03
CA GLN A 220 -10.98 14.60 6.39
C GLN A 220 -11.87 15.37 5.40
N ALA A 221 -11.74 15.09 4.11
CA ALA A 221 -12.53 15.75 3.06
C ALA A 221 -14.04 15.49 3.24
N VAL A 222 -14.43 14.23 3.46
CA VAL A 222 -15.85 13.85 3.64
C VAL A 222 -16.41 14.44 4.93
N GLU A 223 -15.67 14.37 6.05
CA GLU A 223 -16.12 14.94 7.33
C GLU A 223 -16.33 16.45 7.25
N LEU A 224 -15.39 17.18 6.64
CA LEU A 224 -15.51 18.63 6.53
C LEU A 224 -16.59 19.07 5.54
N ALA A 225 -16.80 18.31 4.45
CA ALA A 225 -17.83 18.61 3.46
C ALA A 225 -19.24 18.57 4.05
N GLN A 226 -19.48 17.70 5.04
CA GLN A 226 -20.78 17.59 5.71
C GLN A 226 -21.14 18.80 6.58
N GLN A 227 -20.20 19.69 6.88
CA GLN A 227 -20.46 20.89 7.67
C GLN A 227 -21.19 21.99 6.86
N GLY A 228 -21.53 21.77 5.59
CA GLY A 228 -22.48 22.58 4.82
C GLY A 228 -21.95 23.84 4.14
N HIS A 229 -20.68 24.21 4.36
CA HIS A 229 -20.14 25.51 3.92
C HIS A 229 -19.36 25.49 2.60
N TRP A 230 -19.21 24.32 1.95
CA TRP A 230 -18.36 24.16 0.75
C TRP A 230 -19.15 24.41 -0.54
N ASN A 231 -18.55 25.09 -1.51
CA ASN A 231 -19.13 25.25 -2.84
C ASN A 231 -18.79 24.07 -3.77
N ASP A 232 -19.51 23.97 -4.90
CA ASP A 232 -19.36 22.86 -5.85
C ASP A 232 -17.92 22.72 -6.39
N SER A 233 -17.26 23.84 -6.68
CA SER A 233 -15.88 23.85 -7.17
C SER A 233 -14.88 23.32 -6.15
N GLN A 234 -15.07 23.62 -4.86
CA GLN A 234 -14.21 23.12 -3.79
C GLN A 234 -14.40 21.61 -3.59
N LEU A 235 -15.64 21.12 -3.64
CA LEU A 235 -15.93 19.68 -3.57
C LEU A 235 -15.35 18.93 -4.78
N ALA A 236 -15.46 19.49 -5.98
CA ALA A 236 -14.84 18.95 -7.18
C ALA A 236 -13.30 18.94 -7.13
N GLN A 237 -12.67 19.90 -6.43
CA GLN A 237 -11.23 19.88 -6.19
C GLN A 237 -10.82 18.71 -5.28
N LEU A 238 -11.55 18.48 -4.19
CA LEU A 238 -11.31 17.34 -3.29
C LEU A 238 -11.51 16.00 -4.01
N GLN A 239 -12.54 15.87 -4.84
CA GLN A 239 -12.77 14.67 -5.63
C GLN A 239 -11.62 14.38 -6.61
N ARG A 240 -11.13 15.39 -7.32
CA ARG A 240 -9.97 15.23 -8.22
C ARG A 240 -8.69 14.89 -7.47
N ALA A 241 -8.45 15.49 -6.31
CA ALA A 241 -7.28 15.18 -5.49
C ALA A 241 -7.31 13.75 -4.93
N ALA A 242 -8.51 13.20 -4.70
CA ALA A 242 -8.71 11.83 -4.26
C ALA A 242 -8.65 10.81 -5.41
N ASP A 243 -8.74 11.20 -6.69
CA ASP A 243 -8.77 10.29 -7.85
C ASP A 243 -7.36 9.80 -8.24
N ILE A 244 -6.89 8.74 -7.57
CA ILE A 244 -5.55 8.16 -7.68
C ILE A 244 -5.66 6.70 -8.16
N ASP A 245 -4.84 6.32 -9.15
CA ASP A 245 -4.71 4.94 -9.64
C ASP A 245 -3.79 4.09 -8.75
N PHE A 246 -4.33 3.59 -7.64
CA PHE A 246 -3.55 2.72 -6.75
C PHE A 246 -3.26 1.34 -7.34
N LEU A 247 -3.99 0.87 -8.36
CA LEU A 247 -3.74 -0.46 -8.94
C LEU A 247 -2.48 -0.45 -9.80
N LYS A 248 -2.30 0.58 -10.64
CA LYS A 248 -1.05 0.80 -11.40
C LYS A 248 0.16 0.94 -10.48
N GLU A 249 -0.02 1.61 -9.35
CA GLU A 249 1.05 1.80 -8.37
C GLU A 249 1.38 0.52 -7.60
N LEU A 250 0.35 -0.24 -7.23
CA LEU A 250 0.50 -1.56 -6.63
C LEU A 250 1.27 -2.50 -7.56
N LYS A 251 0.99 -2.49 -8.88
CA LYS A 251 1.76 -3.26 -9.86
C LYS A 251 3.25 -2.94 -9.79
N ARG A 252 3.60 -1.65 -9.78
CA ARG A 252 5.00 -1.21 -9.69
C ARG A 252 5.63 -1.64 -8.37
N ALA A 253 4.91 -1.48 -7.25
CA ALA A 253 5.36 -1.90 -5.92
C ALA A 253 5.55 -3.42 -5.81
N LEU A 254 4.72 -4.22 -6.47
CA LEU A 254 4.90 -5.68 -6.51
C LEU A 254 6.10 -6.09 -7.39
N CYS A 255 6.37 -5.35 -8.47
CA CYS A 255 7.55 -5.60 -9.32
C CYS A 255 8.87 -5.36 -8.57
N THR A 256 8.94 -4.28 -7.79
CA THR A 256 10.10 -3.95 -6.96
C THR A 256 10.22 -4.86 -5.75
N GLU A 257 9.10 -5.21 -5.09
CA GLU A 257 9.07 -6.19 -4.00
C GLU A 257 9.60 -7.55 -4.47
N ARG A 258 9.27 -7.94 -5.71
CA ARG A 258 9.81 -9.16 -6.32
C ARG A 258 11.33 -9.10 -6.48
N ALA A 259 11.87 -7.99 -6.99
CA ALA A 259 13.32 -7.80 -7.12
C ALA A 259 14.02 -7.80 -5.75
N PHE A 260 13.39 -7.15 -4.76
CA PHE A 260 13.85 -7.09 -3.38
C PHE A 260 13.92 -8.49 -2.75
N SER A 261 12.82 -9.25 -2.82
CA SER A 261 12.71 -10.60 -2.28
C SER A 261 13.67 -11.59 -2.95
N VAL A 262 13.81 -11.55 -4.27
CA VAL A 262 14.78 -12.39 -5.01
C VAL A 262 16.21 -12.09 -4.55
N SER A 263 16.56 -10.81 -4.38
CA SER A 263 17.89 -10.42 -3.92
C SER A 263 18.19 -10.93 -2.50
N ILE A 264 17.21 -10.86 -1.58
CA ILE A 264 17.38 -11.43 -0.24
C ILE A 264 17.67 -12.92 -0.31
N VAL A 265 16.83 -13.67 -1.04
CA VAL A 265 16.97 -15.12 -1.18
C VAL A 265 18.32 -15.51 -1.79
N GLN A 266 18.79 -14.76 -2.79
CA GLN A 266 20.09 -14.99 -3.41
C GLN A 266 21.26 -14.63 -2.49
N SER A 267 21.15 -13.53 -1.73
CA SER A 267 22.19 -13.06 -0.80
C SER A 267 22.40 -13.98 0.41
N ALA A 268 21.40 -14.80 0.76
CA ALA A 268 21.49 -15.76 1.87
C ALA A 268 22.52 -16.89 1.67
N GLY A 269 23.14 -17.01 0.48
CA GLY A 269 24.26 -17.92 0.25
C GLY A 269 23.90 -19.40 0.25
N LEU A 270 22.63 -19.76 0.06
CA LEU A 270 22.13 -21.14 0.15
C LEU A 270 22.43 -22.02 -1.09
N GLY A 271 23.28 -21.55 -2.01
CA GLY A 271 23.67 -22.30 -3.21
C GLY A 271 22.49 -22.75 -4.09
N PRO A 272 22.42 -24.02 -4.54
CA PRO A 272 21.29 -24.57 -5.32
C PRO A 272 19.91 -24.32 -4.72
N LEU A 273 19.81 -24.34 -3.38
CA LEU A 273 18.55 -24.11 -2.67
C LEU A 273 18.08 -22.66 -2.84
N GLY A 274 18.98 -21.69 -2.67
CA GLY A 274 18.66 -20.27 -2.89
C GLY A 274 18.16 -20.00 -4.31
N ARG A 275 18.78 -20.62 -5.32
CA ARG A 275 18.33 -20.50 -6.72
C ARG A 275 16.94 -21.10 -6.94
N SER A 276 16.70 -22.28 -6.39
CA SER A 276 15.37 -22.92 -6.45
C SER A 276 14.31 -22.03 -5.82
N ASN A 277 14.62 -21.42 -4.68
CA ASN A 277 13.69 -20.61 -3.91
C ASN A 277 13.37 -19.29 -4.60
N ALA A 278 14.39 -18.63 -5.16
CA ALA A 278 14.19 -17.44 -5.99
C ALA A 278 13.33 -17.77 -7.22
N SER A 279 13.56 -18.92 -7.86
CA SER A 279 12.74 -19.36 -9.00
C SER A 279 11.29 -19.60 -8.60
N THR A 280 11.04 -20.28 -7.47
CA THR A 280 9.68 -20.49 -6.93
C THR A 280 9.02 -19.15 -6.60
N TYR A 281 9.73 -18.21 -5.99
CA TYR A 281 9.20 -16.87 -5.71
C TYR A 281 8.76 -16.16 -7.00
N LEU A 282 9.59 -16.18 -8.05
CA LEU A 282 9.26 -15.59 -9.35
C LEU A 282 8.01 -16.23 -9.97
N GLN A 283 7.83 -17.55 -9.81
CA GLN A 283 6.62 -18.25 -10.29
C GLN A 283 5.37 -17.83 -9.52
N LEU A 284 5.46 -17.73 -8.19
CA LEU A 284 4.32 -17.38 -7.34
C LEU A 284 3.94 -15.89 -7.46
N SER A 285 4.90 -14.99 -7.65
CA SER A 285 4.65 -13.55 -7.75
C SER A 285 4.07 -13.12 -9.10
N LYS A 286 4.40 -13.83 -10.19
CA LYS A 286 3.99 -13.46 -11.54
C LYS A 286 2.47 -13.36 -11.74
N PRO A 287 1.63 -14.34 -11.34
CA PRO A 287 0.18 -14.24 -11.52
C PRO A 287 -0.45 -13.04 -10.83
N VAL A 288 0.04 -12.69 -9.62
CA VAL A 288 -0.47 -11.53 -8.87
C VAL A 288 -0.12 -10.22 -9.59
N ILE A 289 1.12 -10.10 -10.09
CA ILE A 289 1.56 -8.92 -10.86
C ILE A 289 0.77 -8.82 -12.17
N ASP A 290 0.64 -9.91 -12.92
CA ASP A 290 -0.08 -9.90 -14.21
C ASP A 290 -1.59 -9.62 -14.03
N ALA A 291 -2.18 -10.01 -12.90
CA ALA A 291 -3.58 -9.76 -12.61
C ALA A 291 -3.88 -8.26 -12.36
N THR A 292 -2.88 -7.46 -11.99
CA THR A 292 -3.06 -6.00 -11.82
C THR A 292 -3.43 -5.28 -13.12
N ASP A 293 -3.11 -5.86 -14.29
CA ASP A 293 -3.52 -5.31 -15.58
C ASP A 293 -4.98 -5.64 -15.94
N GLN A 294 -5.61 -6.57 -15.22
CA GLN A 294 -6.96 -7.06 -15.52
C GLN A 294 -8.02 -6.38 -14.67
N GLY A 295 -7.70 -6.06 -13.40
CA GLY A 295 -8.63 -5.43 -12.48
C GLY A 295 -8.45 -5.90 -11.04
N TRP A 296 -9.22 -5.29 -10.14
CA TRP A 296 -9.16 -5.59 -8.70
C TRP A 296 -9.63 -7.01 -8.38
N ASP A 297 -10.70 -7.49 -9.03
CA ASP A 297 -11.26 -8.81 -8.80
C ASP A 297 -10.27 -9.93 -9.17
N GLN A 298 -9.61 -9.83 -10.34
CA GLN A 298 -8.55 -10.80 -10.69
C GLN A 298 -7.34 -10.67 -9.77
N THR A 299 -6.95 -9.45 -9.38
CA THR A 299 -5.80 -9.23 -8.50
C THR A 299 -6.01 -9.83 -7.12
N ILE A 300 -7.19 -9.62 -6.52
CA ILE A 300 -7.56 -10.19 -5.21
C ILE A 300 -7.61 -11.72 -5.29
N ALA A 301 -8.22 -12.28 -6.34
CA ALA A 301 -8.29 -13.72 -6.55
C ALA A 301 -6.89 -14.35 -6.69
N ALA A 302 -6.01 -13.76 -7.51
CA ALA A 302 -4.65 -14.23 -7.71
C ALA A 302 -3.82 -14.17 -6.41
N ALA A 303 -3.98 -13.12 -5.61
CA ALA A 303 -3.29 -13.00 -4.33
C ALA A 303 -3.77 -14.04 -3.29
N ALA A 304 -5.07 -14.32 -3.26
CA ALA A 304 -5.65 -15.36 -2.42
C ALA A 304 -5.16 -16.76 -2.82
N GLU A 305 -5.11 -17.06 -4.12
CA GLU A 305 -4.57 -18.31 -4.66
C GLU A 305 -3.08 -18.48 -4.31
N GLN A 306 -2.29 -17.41 -4.49
CA GLN A 306 -0.88 -17.40 -4.11
C GLN A 306 -0.70 -17.71 -2.61
N ALA A 307 -1.48 -17.07 -1.73
CA ALA A 307 -1.42 -17.33 -0.29
C ALA A 307 -1.82 -18.77 0.08
N ALA A 308 -2.81 -19.34 -0.62
CA ALA A 308 -3.20 -20.73 -0.44
C ALA A 308 -2.08 -21.69 -0.88
N GLU A 309 -1.41 -21.41 -1.99
CA GLU A 309 -0.29 -22.23 -2.47
C GLU A 309 0.93 -22.11 -1.53
N ILE A 310 1.27 -20.92 -1.04
CA ILE A 310 2.31 -20.74 -0.01
C ILE A 310 1.99 -21.57 1.24
N ARG A 311 0.74 -21.53 1.70
CA ARG A 311 0.28 -22.34 2.85
C ARG A 311 0.41 -23.84 2.56
N ARG A 312 0.06 -24.30 1.36
CA ARG A 312 0.23 -25.69 0.93
C ARG A 312 1.70 -26.11 0.92
N LEU A 313 2.58 -25.28 0.37
CA LEU A 313 4.02 -25.53 0.31
C LEU A 313 4.66 -25.58 1.70
N SER A 314 4.20 -24.76 2.65
CA SER A 314 4.70 -24.75 4.03
C SER A 314 4.20 -25.94 4.88
N THR A 315 3.00 -26.46 4.60
CA THR A 315 2.36 -27.52 5.40
C THR A 315 2.73 -28.94 4.94
N ASN A 316 3.11 -29.15 3.68
CA ASN A 316 3.49 -30.46 3.14
C ASN A 316 4.69 -31.07 3.89
N ARG A 317 4.63 -32.34 4.36
CA ARG A 317 5.62 -33.01 5.25
C ARG A 317 6.88 -33.58 4.57
N SER A 318 7.06 -33.37 3.27
CA SER A 318 8.16 -33.97 2.50
C SER A 318 9.51 -33.24 2.65
N MET A 319 10.61 -33.83 2.14
CA MET A 319 11.94 -33.18 2.00
C MET A 319 11.86 -31.81 1.29
N SER A 320 10.80 -31.54 0.52
CA SER A 320 10.49 -30.23 -0.06
C SER A 320 10.28 -29.12 0.98
N ARG A 321 10.03 -29.45 2.26
CA ARG A 321 9.96 -28.46 3.36
C ARG A 321 11.24 -27.65 3.47
N TRP A 322 12.40 -28.28 3.42
CA TRP A 322 13.68 -27.58 3.53
C TRP A 322 14.00 -26.72 2.32
N PHE A 323 13.49 -27.11 1.14
CA PHE A 323 13.53 -26.28 -0.06
C PHE A 323 12.57 -25.08 0.12
N ASN A 324 11.32 -25.28 0.53
CA ASN A 324 10.30 -24.23 0.51
C ASN A 324 10.21 -23.34 1.76
N LEU A 325 10.75 -23.74 2.92
CA LEU A 325 10.58 -23.01 4.20
C LEU A 325 11.20 -21.60 4.16
N SER A 326 12.41 -21.45 3.62
CA SER A 326 13.09 -20.15 3.59
C SER A 326 12.49 -19.20 2.55
N ALA A 327 11.87 -19.72 1.48
CA ALA A 327 11.08 -18.91 0.55
C ALA A 327 9.79 -18.42 1.22
N SER A 328 9.08 -19.28 1.97
CA SER A 328 7.83 -18.90 2.65
C SER A 328 7.98 -17.87 3.77
N MET A 329 9.17 -17.77 4.38
CA MET A 329 9.48 -16.77 5.42
C MET A 329 9.84 -15.39 4.86
N LEU A 330 10.15 -15.30 3.55
CA LEU A 330 10.61 -14.08 2.88
C LEU A 330 9.60 -13.55 1.85
N ILE A 331 8.44 -14.19 1.71
CA ILE A 331 7.32 -13.64 0.94
C ILE A 331 6.53 -12.74 1.90
N PRO A 332 6.65 -11.41 1.83
CA PRO A 332 5.66 -10.57 2.49
C PRO A 332 4.28 -10.94 1.97
N GLY A 333 3.26 -10.85 2.83
CA GLY A 333 1.90 -11.26 2.50
C GLY A 333 1.33 -10.40 1.38
N ALA A 334 1.61 -10.72 0.11
CA ALA A 334 1.05 -10.00 -1.02
C ALA A 334 -0.47 -10.01 -0.98
N ASN A 335 -1.09 -11.07 -0.47
CA ASN A 335 -2.52 -11.12 -0.16
C ASN A 335 -2.97 -10.06 0.85
N GLU A 336 -2.21 -9.87 1.94
CA GLU A 336 -2.51 -8.84 2.93
C GLU A 336 -2.29 -7.42 2.37
N ALA A 337 -1.22 -7.23 1.59
CA ALA A 337 -0.94 -5.97 0.91
C ALA A 337 -2.05 -5.63 -0.10
N VAL A 338 -2.37 -6.55 -1.03
CA VAL A 338 -3.45 -6.41 -2.01
C VAL A 338 -4.79 -6.12 -1.32
N SER A 339 -5.14 -6.89 -0.29
CA SER A 339 -6.37 -6.66 0.48
C SER A 339 -6.37 -5.28 1.15
N THR A 340 -5.25 -4.86 1.74
CA THR A 340 -5.10 -3.54 2.36
C THR A 340 -5.24 -2.41 1.34
N VAL A 341 -4.63 -2.53 0.16
CA VAL A 341 -4.77 -1.53 -0.90
C VAL A 341 -6.22 -1.50 -1.40
N ALA A 342 -6.82 -2.67 -1.69
CA ALA A 342 -8.20 -2.77 -2.15
C ALA A 342 -9.20 -2.14 -1.15
N ARG A 343 -9.00 -2.35 0.15
CA ARG A 343 -9.81 -1.71 1.20
C ARG A 343 -9.72 -0.19 1.16
N ASN A 344 -8.52 0.35 0.98
CA ASN A 344 -8.34 1.79 0.90
C ASN A 344 -8.83 2.38 -0.42
N VAL A 345 -8.77 1.63 -1.53
CA VAL A 345 -9.40 2.02 -2.79
C VAL A 345 -10.93 2.03 -2.67
N ALA A 346 -11.51 1.04 -1.99
CA ALA A 346 -12.93 1.05 -1.69
C ALA A 346 -13.32 2.30 -0.88
N MET A 347 -12.51 2.64 0.14
CA MET A 347 -12.71 3.86 0.93
C MET A 347 -12.54 5.13 0.08
N GLN A 348 -11.50 5.22 -0.74
CA GLN A 348 -11.26 6.34 -1.66
C GLN A 348 -12.44 6.55 -2.64
N ARG A 349 -12.89 5.50 -3.31
CA ARG A 349 -14.04 5.56 -4.22
C ARG A 349 -15.32 5.96 -3.47
N ALA A 350 -15.54 5.41 -2.28
CA ALA A 350 -16.65 5.83 -1.42
C ALA A 350 -16.56 7.31 -1.03
N ALA A 351 -15.37 7.85 -0.79
CA ALA A 351 -15.17 9.28 -0.47
C ALA A 351 -15.53 10.16 -1.67
N ILE A 352 -15.07 9.79 -2.87
CA ILE A 352 -15.40 10.47 -4.12
C ILE A 352 -16.92 10.47 -4.34
N LEU A 353 -17.58 9.33 -4.14
CA LEU A 353 -19.03 9.20 -4.27
C LEU A 353 -19.79 9.97 -3.17
N ALA A 354 -19.29 10.00 -1.94
CA ALA A 354 -19.87 10.77 -0.85
C ALA A 354 -19.82 12.28 -1.13
N LEU A 355 -18.67 12.77 -1.61
CA LEU A 355 -18.53 14.15 -2.06
C LEU A 355 -19.47 14.44 -3.25
N ALA A 356 -19.63 13.49 -4.19
CA ALA A 356 -20.59 13.63 -5.30
C ALA A 356 -22.03 13.71 -4.81
N ALA A 357 -22.38 12.92 -3.79
CA ALA A 357 -23.71 12.93 -3.18
C ALA A 357 -23.99 14.25 -2.46
N ILE A 358 -23.00 14.82 -1.75
CA ILE A 358 -23.12 16.16 -1.15
C ILE A 358 -23.35 17.22 -2.23
N ARG A 359 -22.60 17.17 -3.35
CA ARG A 359 -22.80 18.06 -4.52
C ARG A 359 -24.21 17.90 -5.11
N TYR A 360 -24.66 16.66 -5.29
CA TYR A 360 -25.99 16.33 -5.84
C TYR A 360 -27.11 16.91 -4.97
N GLN A 361 -27.05 16.67 -3.66
CA GLN A 361 -28.05 17.15 -2.69
C GLN A 361 -28.10 18.67 -2.66
N LYS A 362 -26.93 19.34 -2.68
CA LYS A 362 -26.88 20.80 -2.71
C LYS A 362 -27.55 21.38 -3.96
N ALA A 363 -27.32 20.75 -5.11
CA ALA A 363 -27.87 21.22 -6.38
C ALA A 363 -29.38 20.93 -6.55
N ARG A 364 -29.85 19.76 -6.09
CA ARG A 364 -31.20 19.27 -6.39
C ARG A 364 -32.17 19.28 -5.21
N GLN A 365 -31.68 19.50 -3.99
CA GLN A 365 -32.48 19.42 -2.75
C GLN A 365 -33.21 18.09 -2.58
N VAL A 366 -32.74 17.04 -3.26
CA VAL A 366 -33.27 15.69 -3.23
C VAL A 366 -32.09 14.73 -3.10
N PRO A 367 -32.23 13.66 -2.29
CA PRO A 367 -31.25 12.61 -2.19
C PRO A 367 -31.00 11.84 -3.51
N PRO A 368 -29.77 11.39 -3.79
CA PRO A 368 -29.48 10.48 -4.90
C PRO A 368 -30.02 9.08 -4.60
N THR A 369 -30.59 8.41 -5.60
CA THR A 369 -31.14 7.05 -5.46
C THR A 369 -30.27 5.98 -6.10
N THR A 370 -29.38 6.37 -7.01
CA THR A 370 -28.50 5.45 -7.74
C THR A 370 -27.07 5.97 -7.84
N ILE A 371 -26.09 5.07 -7.97
CA ILE A 371 -24.69 5.43 -8.23
C ILE A 371 -24.53 6.11 -9.60
N ALA A 372 -25.38 5.78 -10.58
CA ALA A 372 -25.38 6.41 -11.90
C ALA A 372 -25.67 7.92 -11.83
N GLU A 373 -26.57 8.34 -10.93
CA GLU A 373 -26.84 9.76 -10.70
C GLU A 373 -25.62 10.50 -10.15
N LEU A 374 -24.86 9.86 -9.25
CA LEU A 374 -23.65 10.43 -8.66
C LEU A 374 -22.51 10.57 -9.67
N THR A 375 -22.27 9.49 -10.42
CA THR A 375 -21.19 9.42 -11.41
C THR A 375 -21.41 10.39 -12.57
N SER A 376 -22.66 10.71 -12.90
CA SER A 376 -22.99 11.74 -13.90
C SER A 376 -22.46 13.14 -13.56
N LEU A 377 -22.14 13.42 -12.29
CA LEU A 377 -21.60 14.70 -11.82
C LEU A 377 -20.06 14.77 -11.81
N ILE A 378 -19.39 13.66 -12.13
CA ILE A 378 -17.93 13.52 -12.07
C ILE A 378 -17.37 12.83 -13.33
N PRO A 379 -17.77 13.23 -14.56
CA PRO A 379 -17.28 12.60 -15.79
C PRO A 379 -15.76 12.76 -15.98
N GLU A 380 -15.14 13.73 -15.31
CA GLU A 380 -13.71 14.00 -15.37
C GLU A 380 -12.81 13.02 -14.58
N LEU A 381 -13.39 12.14 -13.75
CA LEU A 381 -12.61 11.20 -12.93
C LEU A 381 -12.36 9.91 -13.71
N ALA A 382 -11.09 9.69 -14.07
CA ALA A 382 -10.68 8.59 -14.94
C ALA A 382 -9.46 7.82 -14.39
N ASN A 383 -8.78 8.33 -13.36
CA ASN A 383 -7.52 7.73 -12.92
C ASN A 383 -7.74 6.52 -12.00
N ALA A 384 -8.69 6.57 -11.06
CA ALA A 384 -8.95 5.45 -10.14
C ALA A 384 -9.74 4.29 -10.79
N GLY A 385 -9.85 4.24 -12.12
CA GLY A 385 -10.76 3.37 -12.85
C GLY A 385 -12.22 3.78 -12.67
N ASP A 386 -13.16 2.88 -12.92
CA ASP A 386 -14.57 3.16 -12.69
C ASP A 386 -14.87 3.30 -11.19
N VAL A 387 -14.98 4.55 -10.72
CA VAL A 387 -15.25 4.91 -9.32
C VAL A 387 -16.58 4.36 -8.81
N SER A 388 -17.48 3.97 -9.72
CA SER A 388 -18.79 3.38 -9.38
C SER A 388 -18.69 1.94 -8.91
N ILE A 389 -17.61 1.24 -9.23
CA ILE A 389 -17.45 -0.21 -9.02
C ILE A 389 -16.69 -0.49 -7.73
N ASP A 390 -17.21 -1.40 -6.93
CA ASP A 390 -16.59 -1.94 -5.73
C ASP A 390 -15.43 -2.90 -6.11
N PRO A 391 -14.20 -2.67 -5.64
CA PRO A 391 -13.05 -3.52 -5.98
C PRO A 391 -13.18 -4.96 -5.47
N PHE A 392 -14.02 -5.25 -4.47
CA PHE A 392 -14.18 -6.60 -3.93
C PHE A 392 -15.19 -7.46 -4.67
N THR A 393 -16.25 -6.83 -5.19
CA THR A 393 -17.40 -7.54 -5.76
C THR A 393 -17.52 -7.36 -7.28
N ASN A 394 -16.80 -6.39 -7.86
CA ASN A 394 -16.92 -5.98 -9.25
C ASN A 394 -18.36 -5.58 -9.63
N GLN A 395 -19.11 -5.07 -8.65
CA GLN A 395 -20.48 -4.56 -8.77
C GLN A 395 -20.52 -3.09 -8.35
N PRO A 396 -21.57 -2.33 -8.73
CA PRO A 396 -21.71 -0.96 -8.23
C PRO A 396 -21.76 -0.88 -6.70
N PHE A 397 -21.21 0.20 -6.13
CA PHE A 397 -21.36 0.54 -4.71
C PHE A 397 -22.84 0.52 -4.29
N ARG A 398 -23.09 0.21 -3.01
CA ARG A 398 -24.45 0.21 -2.46
C ARG A 398 -24.79 1.57 -1.87
N LEU A 399 -26.06 1.94 -2.03
CA LEU A 399 -26.67 3.08 -1.36
C LEU A 399 -27.71 2.56 -0.39
N ARG A 400 -27.65 3.01 0.86
CA ARG A 400 -28.65 2.73 1.87
C ARG A 400 -29.11 4.02 2.52
N TRP A 401 -30.43 4.14 2.62
CA TRP A 401 -31.12 5.24 3.26
C TRP A 401 -31.60 4.82 4.65
N ASP A 402 -31.35 5.67 5.63
CA ASP A 402 -32.08 5.69 6.89
C ASP A 402 -32.78 7.05 7.07
N ASP A 403 -33.47 7.24 8.21
CA ASP A 403 -34.30 8.43 8.46
C ASP A 403 -33.53 9.77 8.42
N SER A 404 -32.20 9.78 8.44
CA SER A 404 -31.39 11.02 8.48
C SER A 404 -30.06 10.98 7.70
N GLN A 405 -29.67 9.83 7.16
CA GLN A 405 -28.36 9.61 6.57
C GLN A 405 -28.42 8.77 5.30
N LEU A 406 -27.55 9.11 4.37
CA LEU A 406 -27.18 8.27 3.23
C LEU A 406 -25.89 7.55 3.54
N THR A 407 -25.90 6.23 3.47
CA THR A 407 -24.67 5.42 3.55
C THR A 407 -24.30 4.91 2.17
N ILE A 408 -23.06 5.17 1.75
CA ILE A 408 -22.47 4.69 0.50
C ILE A 408 -21.36 3.71 0.87
N TYR A 409 -21.46 2.45 0.45
CA TYR A 409 -20.57 1.40 0.95
C TYR A 409 -20.25 0.28 -0.04
N SER A 410 -19.05 -0.27 0.14
CA SER A 410 -18.56 -1.52 -0.43
C SER A 410 -18.77 -2.64 0.60
N LEU A 411 -18.98 -3.88 0.11
CA LEU A 411 -19.12 -5.05 0.97
C LEU A 411 -17.79 -5.51 1.58
N GLY A 412 -16.68 -4.88 1.19
CA GLY A 412 -15.38 -5.20 1.76
C GLY A 412 -14.93 -6.65 1.52
N PRO A 413 -13.91 -7.10 2.27
CA PRO A 413 -13.25 -8.39 2.02
C PRO A 413 -14.09 -9.62 2.35
N ASN A 414 -15.13 -9.52 3.17
CA ASN A 414 -16.03 -10.65 3.47
C ASN A 414 -17.12 -10.83 2.40
N GLN A 415 -17.29 -9.84 1.51
CA GLN A 415 -18.30 -9.80 0.45
C GLN A 415 -19.73 -10.07 0.95
N THR A 416 -20.00 -9.74 2.21
CA THR A 416 -21.30 -9.95 2.86
C THR A 416 -21.93 -8.59 3.09
N ASP A 417 -23.24 -8.47 2.85
CA ASP A 417 -23.95 -7.21 3.11
C ASP A 417 -24.25 -7.08 4.60
N ASP A 418 -23.36 -6.35 5.29
CA ASP A 418 -23.49 -6.01 6.71
C ASP A 418 -24.31 -4.72 6.92
N GLN A 419 -25.20 -4.42 5.96
CA GLN A 419 -26.25 -3.42 6.09
C GLN A 419 -25.71 -1.99 6.26
N GLY A 420 -24.55 -1.69 5.68
CA GLY A 420 -23.92 -0.37 5.73
C GLY A 420 -23.23 -0.09 7.07
N SER A 421 -22.72 -1.13 7.74
CA SER A 421 -22.04 -0.98 9.04
C SER A 421 -20.63 -0.41 8.88
N VAL A 422 -20.53 0.84 8.41
CA VAL A 422 -19.26 1.53 8.07
C VAL A 422 -18.57 2.21 9.25
N GLN A 423 -19.27 2.44 10.36
CA GLN A 423 -18.72 3.05 11.56
C GLN A 423 -18.15 2.01 12.52
N MET A 424 -17.01 2.30 13.13
CA MET A 424 -16.50 1.54 14.28
C MET A 424 -17.44 1.75 15.47
N LYS A 425 -18.17 0.70 15.85
CA LYS A 425 -19.04 0.73 17.04
C LYS A 425 -18.23 0.64 18.34
N GLU A 426 -17.06 0.00 18.30
CA GLU A 426 -16.11 -0.16 19.41
C GLU A 426 -14.68 -0.28 18.86
N ALA A 427 -13.66 0.11 19.64
CA ALA A 427 -12.24 0.10 19.23
C ALA A 427 -11.70 -1.29 18.80
N SER A 428 -12.41 -2.37 19.11
CA SER A 428 -12.06 -3.76 18.78
C SER A 428 -12.79 -4.36 17.58
N ILE A 429 -13.79 -3.68 17.01
CA ILE A 429 -14.59 -4.19 15.89
C ILE A 429 -14.21 -3.43 14.62
N VAL A 430 -13.49 -4.10 13.72
CA VAL A 430 -13.23 -3.57 12.38
C VAL A 430 -14.55 -3.61 11.60
N PRO A 431 -15.05 -2.48 11.08
CA PRO A 431 -16.25 -2.48 10.25
C PRO A 431 -15.99 -3.35 9.01
N LEU A 432 -16.98 -4.21 8.71
CA LEU A 432 -16.90 -5.20 7.65
C LEU A 432 -17.21 -4.55 6.28
N ASP A 433 -18.22 -3.68 6.26
CA ASP A 433 -18.50 -2.77 5.15
C ASP A 433 -17.54 -1.56 5.18
N ILE A 434 -17.23 -1.02 4.00
CA ILE A 434 -16.28 0.09 3.82
C ILE A 434 -16.96 1.24 3.12
N GLY A 435 -17.03 2.40 3.76
CA GLY A 435 -17.62 3.58 3.15
C GLY A 435 -17.90 4.72 4.12
N TYR A 436 -18.83 5.59 3.75
CA TYR A 436 -19.20 6.77 4.51
C TYR A 436 -20.70 6.90 4.67
N SER A 437 -21.11 7.41 5.84
CA SER A 437 -22.45 7.93 6.07
C SER A 437 -22.39 9.45 5.98
N ILE A 438 -23.26 10.05 5.18
CA ILE A 438 -23.41 11.49 5.05
C ILE A 438 -24.77 11.92 5.60
N LEU A 439 -24.77 13.01 6.38
CA LEU A 439 -26.00 13.64 6.86
C LEU A 439 -26.80 14.22 5.70
N CYS A 440 -28.12 14.02 5.73
CA CYS A 440 -29.05 14.67 4.80
C CYS A 440 -29.91 15.70 5.54
N PRO A 441 -30.22 16.85 4.88
CA PRO A 441 -31.03 17.91 5.46
C PRO A 441 -32.50 17.54 5.67
#